data_AF-A0A355BBC4-F1
#
_entry.id   AF-A0A355BBC4-F1
#
_cell.length_a   1.000
_cell.length_b   1.000
_cell.length_c   1.000
_cell.angle_alpha   90.00
_cell.angle_beta   90.00
_cell.angle_gamma   90.00
#
_symmetry.space_group_name_H-M   'P 1'
#
loop_
_entity.id
_entity.type
_entity.pdbx_description
1 polymer ?
#
loop_
_entity_poly.entity_id
_entity_poly.type
_entity_poly.pdbx_seq_one_letter_code
_entity_poly.pdbx_strand_id
1 'polypeptide(L)'
;MKNKLGNLFKKREIFVQNTGVKYSELIEKLLNPFVKELDKFEFHEDILEFGINAWNIANIKVLLPDQNTDSYFNSFQYDSVDIDLLNRMVDYKISHFKEYTNFIIDYEIKETDNDTILKVTTQEQDSYLQTVYETLEEEDKSNFDENFINRSAIVIKPLHPFIDLCLKFNPEDQQDIEQTKTYLISEKIVDIDEWLKKKFDKIFTFELDLWIDNKKRVATKTKF
;
A
#
# COMPACT_ATOMS: atom_id res chain seq x y z
N MET A 1 -35.86 8.07 6.27
CA MET A 1 -34.60 8.83 6.45
C MET A 1 -34.67 10.36 6.32
N LYS A 2 -35.74 11.02 5.82
CA LYS A 2 -35.89 12.50 5.94
C LYS A 2 -35.71 13.03 7.39
N ASN A 3 -35.94 12.16 8.37
CA ASN A 3 -35.75 12.42 9.80
C ASN A 3 -34.40 11.93 10.39
N LYS A 4 -33.57 11.12 9.71
CA LYS A 4 -32.27 10.66 10.28
C LYS A 4 -31.19 11.73 10.07
N LEU A 5 -30.90 12.12 8.81
CA LEU A 5 -30.16 13.35 8.54
C LEU A 5 -30.92 14.58 9.04
N GLY A 6 -32.25 14.57 8.92
CA GLY A 6 -33.07 15.67 9.42
C GLY A 6 -32.98 15.88 10.94
N ASN A 7 -32.69 14.86 11.74
CA ASN A 7 -32.52 15.00 13.19
C ASN A 7 -31.10 15.44 13.58
N LEU A 8 -30.08 15.13 12.76
CA LEU A 8 -28.74 15.74 12.92
C LEU A 8 -28.76 17.26 12.68
N PHE A 9 -29.70 17.78 11.87
CA PHE A 9 -29.66 19.15 11.36
C PHE A 9 -30.93 19.98 11.65
N LYS A 10 -31.81 19.52 12.55
CA LYS A 10 -33.06 20.24 12.90
C LYS A 10 -32.79 21.30 13.96
N LYS A 11 -32.63 22.55 13.51
CA LYS A 11 -32.58 23.80 14.30
C LYS A 11 -31.37 23.92 15.24
N ARG A 12 -30.26 24.33 14.64
CA ARG A 12 -29.03 24.71 15.34
C ARG A 12 -29.23 25.96 16.21
N GLU A 13 -29.05 25.85 17.52
CA GLU A 13 -28.42 26.94 18.26
C GLU A 13 -26.93 26.97 17.90
N ILE A 14 -26.53 28.10 17.31
CA ILE A 14 -25.20 28.32 16.74
C ILE A 14 -24.23 28.57 17.90
N PHE A 15 -23.55 27.53 18.38
CA PHE A 15 -22.37 27.71 19.22
C PHE A 15 -21.11 27.80 18.35
N VAL A 16 -20.67 29.04 18.17
CA VAL A 16 -19.43 29.39 17.45
C VAL A 16 -18.24 29.07 18.35
N GLN A 17 -17.54 27.98 18.06
CA GLN A 17 -16.14 27.86 18.47
C GLN A 17 -15.28 27.42 17.29
N ASN A 18 -15.24 28.30 16.29
CA ASN A 18 -14.20 28.51 15.30
C ASN A 18 -14.54 29.87 14.67
N THR A 19 -13.68 30.87 14.82
CA THR A 19 -13.90 32.22 14.23
C THR A 19 -13.68 32.25 12.71
N GLY A 20 -13.53 31.07 12.07
CA GLY A 20 -13.29 30.89 10.65
C GLY A 20 -14.30 29.97 9.96
N VAL A 21 -13.84 29.24 8.94
CA VAL A 21 -14.67 28.34 8.11
C VAL A 21 -15.24 27.19 8.95
N LYS A 22 -16.55 26.93 8.83
CA LYS A 22 -17.23 25.85 9.53
C LYS A 22 -17.25 24.56 8.72
N TYR A 23 -16.24 23.72 8.91
CA TYR A 23 -16.12 22.45 8.19
C TYR A 23 -17.24 21.44 8.51
N SER A 24 -17.86 21.51 9.69
CA SER A 24 -19.06 20.72 9.99
C SER A 24 -20.20 21.02 9.00
N GLU A 25 -20.45 22.30 8.69
CA GLU A 25 -21.48 22.68 7.72
C GLU A 25 -21.09 22.33 6.28
N LEU A 26 -19.79 22.32 5.96
CA LEU A 26 -19.31 21.93 4.64
C LEU A 26 -19.49 20.43 4.39
N ILE A 27 -19.22 19.60 5.38
CA ILE A 27 -19.43 18.15 5.30
C ILE A 27 -20.92 17.83 5.10
N GLU A 28 -21.80 18.51 5.82
CA GLU A 28 -23.24 18.34 5.57
C GLU A 28 -23.65 18.69 4.14
N LYS A 29 -23.12 19.80 3.61
CA LYS A 29 -23.38 20.21 2.23
C LYS A 29 -22.78 19.23 1.21
N LEU A 30 -21.65 18.59 1.53
CA LEU A 30 -21.07 17.52 0.72
C LEU A 30 -21.97 16.28 0.72
N LEU A 31 -22.53 15.90 1.86
CA LEU A 31 -23.35 14.69 2.01
C LEU A 31 -24.75 14.82 1.42
N ASN A 32 -25.35 16.01 1.48
CA ASN A 32 -26.75 16.24 1.14
C ASN A 32 -27.19 15.77 -0.27
N PRO A 33 -26.38 15.92 -1.35
CA PRO A 33 -26.74 15.40 -2.67
C PRO A 33 -26.83 13.86 -2.75
N PHE A 34 -26.13 13.15 -1.85
CA PHE A 34 -25.94 11.70 -1.89
C PHE A 34 -26.79 10.94 -0.86
N VAL A 35 -27.69 11.63 -0.15
CA VAL A 35 -28.46 11.08 0.98
C VAL A 35 -29.13 9.74 0.69
N LYS A 36 -29.70 9.56 -0.50
CA LYS A 36 -30.37 8.31 -0.87
C LYS A 36 -29.42 7.12 -0.99
N GLU A 37 -28.18 7.36 -1.41
CA GLU A 37 -27.17 6.32 -1.57
C GLU A 37 -26.46 6.03 -0.25
N LEU A 38 -26.43 7.02 0.65
CA LEU A 38 -25.95 6.89 2.01
C LEU A 38 -26.94 6.15 2.93
N ASP A 39 -28.21 5.98 2.51
CA ASP A 39 -29.23 5.25 3.29
C ASP A 39 -28.89 3.77 3.55
N LYS A 40 -27.88 3.23 2.85
CA LYS A 40 -27.35 1.87 3.07
C LYS A 40 -26.49 1.72 4.33
N PHE A 41 -25.96 2.83 4.86
CA PHE A 41 -25.16 2.81 6.09
C PHE A 41 -26.08 2.74 7.31
N GLU A 42 -25.70 1.94 8.29
CA GLU A 42 -26.52 1.70 9.49
C GLU A 42 -26.36 2.85 10.50
N PHE A 43 -25.11 3.30 10.71
CA PHE A 43 -24.73 4.27 11.73
C PHE A 43 -24.40 5.65 11.13
N HIS A 44 -24.53 6.70 11.95
CA HIS A 44 -24.27 8.07 11.52
C HIS A 44 -22.78 8.36 11.37
N GLU A 45 -22.00 7.72 12.23
CA GLU A 45 -20.55 7.64 12.25
C GLU A 45 -20.03 7.13 10.91
N ASP A 46 -20.57 6.02 10.41
CA ASP A 46 -20.18 5.46 9.10
C ASP A 46 -20.39 6.46 7.95
N ILE A 47 -21.52 7.18 7.97
CA ILE A 47 -21.84 8.20 6.95
C ILE A 47 -20.85 9.36 7.02
N LEU A 48 -20.52 9.81 8.23
CA LEU A 48 -19.60 10.91 8.46
C LEU A 48 -18.17 10.51 8.08
N GLU A 49 -17.71 9.33 8.49
CA GLU A 49 -16.41 8.77 8.12
C GLU A 49 -16.29 8.62 6.60
N PHE A 50 -17.32 8.10 5.95
CA PHE A 50 -17.34 8.01 4.48
C PHE A 50 -17.23 9.38 3.81
N GLY A 51 -17.97 10.38 4.31
CA GLY A 51 -17.91 11.75 3.81
C GLY A 51 -16.57 12.44 4.05
N ILE A 52 -15.99 12.24 5.23
CA ILE A 52 -14.66 12.76 5.61
C ILE A 52 -13.58 12.13 4.74
N ASN A 53 -13.65 10.83 4.49
CA ASN A 53 -12.75 10.13 3.58
C ASN A 53 -12.85 10.71 2.17
N ALA A 54 -14.06 10.86 1.62
CA ALA A 54 -14.26 11.52 0.33
C ALA A 54 -13.67 12.94 0.29
N TRP A 55 -13.81 13.69 1.38
CA TRP A 55 -13.28 15.05 1.49
C TRP A 55 -11.75 15.08 1.44
N ASN A 56 -11.10 14.26 2.25
CA ASN A 56 -9.64 14.20 2.35
C ASN A 56 -9.01 13.63 1.08
N ILE A 57 -9.63 12.60 0.47
CA ILE A 57 -9.22 12.05 -0.83
C ILE A 57 -9.28 13.13 -1.91
N ALA A 58 -10.34 13.94 -1.93
CA ALA A 58 -10.46 15.03 -2.88
C ALA A 58 -9.37 16.09 -2.71
N ASN A 59 -8.97 16.41 -1.48
CA ASN A 59 -7.81 17.27 -1.23
C ASN A 59 -6.52 16.67 -1.78
N ILE A 60 -6.25 15.39 -1.51
CA ILE A 60 -5.06 14.69 -2.00
C ILE A 60 -5.03 14.68 -3.53
N LYS A 61 -6.14 14.35 -4.19
CA LYS A 61 -6.25 14.29 -5.66
C LYS A 61 -6.00 15.66 -6.32
N VAL A 62 -6.35 16.75 -5.67
CA VAL A 62 -6.03 18.11 -6.15
C VAL A 62 -4.55 18.45 -5.97
N LEU A 63 -3.91 17.92 -4.93
CA LEU A 63 -2.51 18.18 -4.60
C LEU A 63 -1.52 17.32 -5.39
N LEU A 64 -1.87 16.08 -5.65
CA LEU A 64 -1.06 15.08 -6.35
C LEU A 64 -1.82 14.59 -7.59
N PRO A 65 -1.82 15.35 -8.69
CA PRO A 65 -2.61 15.02 -9.89
C PRO A 65 -2.07 13.83 -10.73
N ASP A 66 -1.01 13.14 -10.30
CA ASP A 66 -0.35 12.07 -11.06
C ASP A 66 -0.91 10.66 -10.78
N GLN A 67 -0.72 9.75 -11.75
CA GLN A 67 -1.35 8.41 -11.90
C GLN A 67 -1.13 7.39 -10.76
N ASN A 68 -0.50 7.77 -9.64
CA ASN A 68 -0.26 6.91 -8.48
C ASN A 68 -1.22 7.18 -7.30
N THR A 69 -2.19 8.08 -7.46
CA THR A 69 -3.28 8.24 -6.49
C THR A 69 -4.02 6.91 -6.27
N ASP A 70 -4.23 6.14 -7.33
CA ASP A 70 -5.03 4.91 -7.28
C ASP A 70 -4.38 3.85 -6.38
N SER A 71 -3.04 3.77 -6.32
CA SER A 71 -2.34 2.85 -5.41
C SER A 71 -2.43 3.26 -3.94
N TYR A 72 -2.43 4.57 -3.65
CA TYR A 72 -2.64 5.11 -2.30
C TYR A 72 -4.08 4.89 -1.81
N PHE A 73 -5.03 4.80 -2.74
CA PHE A 73 -6.44 4.60 -2.43
C PHE A 73 -6.82 3.12 -2.35
N ASN A 74 -6.14 2.25 -3.10
CA ASN A 74 -6.29 0.79 -2.99
C ASN A 74 -5.79 0.22 -1.65
N SER A 75 -4.97 0.95 -0.89
CA SER A 75 -4.55 0.55 0.47
C SER A 75 -5.58 0.91 1.55
N PHE A 76 -6.56 1.78 1.26
CA PHE A 76 -7.76 1.87 2.08
C PHE A 76 -8.63 0.64 1.78
N GLN A 77 -8.15 -0.52 2.23
CA GLN A 77 -8.86 -1.80 2.17
C GLN A 77 -10.11 -1.70 3.04
N TYR A 78 -11.20 -1.28 2.43
CA TYR A 78 -12.52 -1.70 2.85
C TYR A 78 -13.04 -2.60 1.74
N ASP A 79 -13.01 -3.91 1.97
CA ASP A 79 -13.51 -4.94 1.06
C ASP A 79 -15.02 -4.82 0.73
N SER A 80 -15.68 -3.75 1.20
CA SER A 80 -17.09 -3.43 1.01
C SER A 80 -17.37 -1.96 0.66
N VAL A 81 -16.36 -1.12 0.42
CA VAL A 81 -16.58 0.29 0.08
C VAL A 81 -17.15 0.43 -1.34
N ASP A 82 -18.22 1.21 -1.45
CA ASP A 82 -18.80 1.59 -2.73
C ASP A 82 -17.94 2.66 -3.39
N ILE A 83 -16.99 2.18 -4.19
CA ILE A 83 -16.00 2.98 -4.90
C ILE A 83 -16.68 3.97 -5.86
N ASP A 84 -17.79 3.59 -6.49
CA ASP A 84 -18.52 4.46 -7.42
C ASP A 84 -19.11 5.67 -6.69
N LEU A 85 -19.73 5.46 -5.53
CA LEU A 85 -20.23 6.53 -4.69
C LEU A 85 -19.09 7.43 -4.19
N LEU A 86 -17.99 6.83 -3.72
CA LEU A 86 -16.83 7.56 -3.22
C LEU A 86 -16.25 8.48 -4.29
N ASN A 87 -16.00 7.96 -5.49
CA ASN A 87 -15.46 8.74 -6.61
C ASN A 87 -16.37 9.92 -6.99
N ARG A 88 -17.69 9.71 -7.03
CA ARG A 88 -18.63 10.79 -7.29
C ARG A 88 -18.62 11.86 -6.21
N MET A 89 -18.51 11.48 -4.93
CA MET A 89 -18.40 12.43 -3.83
C MET A 89 -17.09 13.22 -3.89
N VAL A 90 -15.99 12.56 -4.25
CA VAL A 90 -14.68 13.19 -4.49
C VAL A 90 -14.78 14.23 -5.60
N ASP A 91 -15.31 13.86 -6.76
CA ASP A 91 -15.44 14.79 -7.90
C ASP A 91 -16.40 15.95 -7.59
N TYR A 92 -17.46 15.69 -6.81
CA TYR A 92 -18.36 16.74 -6.32
C TYR A 92 -17.64 17.70 -5.36
N LYS A 93 -16.82 17.19 -4.44
CA LYS A 93 -15.96 18.01 -3.56
C LYS A 93 -15.03 18.89 -4.39
N ILE A 94 -14.32 18.31 -5.36
CA ILE A 94 -13.38 19.06 -6.22
C ILE A 94 -14.08 20.16 -7.02
N SER A 95 -15.30 19.92 -7.49
CA SER A 95 -16.04 20.89 -8.31
C SER A 95 -16.72 22.01 -7.50
N HIS A 96 -17.16 21.75 -6.27
CA HIS A 96 -17.97 22.69 -5.48
C HIS A 96 -17.25 23.28 -4.26
N PHE A 97 -16.18 22.63 -3.78
CA PHE A 97 -15.50 22.96 -2.53
C PHE A 97 -13.97 22.99 -2.68
N LYS A 98 -13.48 23.32 -3.88
CA LYS A 98 -12.05 23.35 -4.21
C LYS A 98 -11.22 24.29 -3.32
N GLU A 99 -11.83 25.39 -2.91
CA GLU A 99 -11.20 26.43 -2.09
C GLU A 99 -10.89 26.01 -0.64
N TYR A 100 -11.52 24.93 -0.17
CA TYR A 100 -11.37 24.42 1.19
C TYR A 100 -10.34 23.28 1.22
N THR A 101 -9.10 23.60 1.55
CA THR A 101 -7.95 22.68 1.45
C THR A 101 -7.60 21.95 2.74
N ASN A 102 -8.11 22.40 3.89
CA ASN A 102 -7.83 21.72 5.16
C ASN A 102 -8.38 20.28 5.16
N PHE A 103 -7.61 19.42 5.80
CA PHE A 103 -7.94 18.03 6.08
C PHE A 103 -8.76 17.93 7.36
N ILE A 104 -9.69 17.00 7.39
CA ILE A 104 -10.44 16.68 8.61
C ILE A 104 -9.74 15.50 9.28
N ILE A 105 -9.28 15.69 10.50
CA ILE A 105 -8.48 14.70 11.24
C ILE A 105 -9.26 14.01 12.35
N ASP A 106 -10.33 14.65 12.84
CA ASP A 106 -11.14 14.12 13.93
C ASP A 106 -12.54 14.75 13.93
N TYR A 107 -13.51 14.06 14.51
CA TYR A 107 -14.86 14.55 14.71
C TYR A 107 -15.44 14.08 16.05
N GLU A 108 -16.27 14.91 16.66
CA GLU A 108 -16.96 14.58 17.92
C GLU A 108 -18.45 14.85 17.72
N ILE A 109 -19.28 13.85 18.03
CA ILE A 109 -20.74 13.98 18.06
C ILE A 109 -21.18 14.10 19.50
N LYS A 110 -21.91 15.17 19.82
CA LYS A 110 -22.58 15.33 21.12
C LYS A 110 -24.08 15.30 20.92
N GLU A 111 -24.72 14.31 21.52
CA GLU A 111 -26.17 14.32 21.68
C GLU A 111 -26.53 15.18 22.89
N THR A 112 -27.36 16.18 22.67
CA THR A 112 -28.01 16.98 23.71
C THR A 112 -29.51 16.68 23.68
N ASP A 113 -30.24 17.04 24.74
CA ASP A 113 -31.65 16.67 24.93
C ASP A 113 -32.59 17.01 23.75
N ASN A 114 -32.20 17.94 22.87
CA ASN A 114 -32.97 18.29 21.66
C ASN A 114 -32.15 18.34 20.35
N ASP A 115 -30.82 18.28 20.40
CA ASP A 115 -29.96 18.52 19.22
C ASP A 115 -28.73 17.62 19.19
N THR A 116 -28.30 17.25 17.98
CA THR A 116 -27.01 16.60 17.75
C THR A 116 -26.00 17.65 17.27
N ILE A 117 -24.90 17.83 18.00
CA ILE A 117 -23.85 18.77 17.66
C ILE A 117 -22.66 18.00 17.07
N LEU A 118 -22.35 18.29 15.81
CA LEU A 118 -21.14 17.79 15.13
C LEU A 118 -20.02 18.82 15.26
N LYS A 119 -18.96 18.43 15.96
CA LYS A 119 -17.70 19.17 16.01
C LYS A 119 -16.69 18.48 15.08
N VAL A 120 -15.99 19.28 14.28
CA VAL A 120 -14.98 18.78 13.34
C VAL A 120 -13.66 19.47 13.65
N THR A 121 -12.60 18.68 13.78
CA THR A 121 -11.23 19.15 13.96
C THR A 121 -10.51 19.05 12.62
N THR A 122 -9.90 20.16 12.20
CA THR A 122 -9.20 20.24 10.92
C THR A 122 -7.73 20.55 11.10
N GLN A 123 -6.92 20.10 10.15
CA GLN A 123 -5.50 20.42 10.02
C GLN A 123 -5.25 21.11 8.68
N GLU A 124 -4.38 22.13 8.68
CA GLU A 124 -3.95 22.79 7.45
C GLU A 124 -3.16 21.81 6.57
N GLN A 125 -3.25 22.02 5.26
CA GLN A 125 -2.68 21.14 4.24
C GLN A 125 -1.20 20.81 4.48
N ASP A 126 -0.33 21.81 4.62
CA ASP A 126 1.11 21.59 4.73
C ASP A 126 1.47 20.85 6.03
N SER A 127 0.74 21.16 7.11
CA SER A 127 0.91 20.48 8.40
C SER A 127 0.46 19.01 8.30
N TYR A 128 -0.66 18.73 7.63
CA TYR A 128 -1.14 17.37 7.43
C TYR A 128 -0.16 16.54 6.61
N LEU A 129 0.35 17.09 5.50
CA LEU A 129 1.36 16.42 4.68
C LEU A 129 2.62 16.13 5.48
N GLN A 130 3.09 17.08 6.30
CA GLN A 130 4.24 16.85 7.17
C GLN A 130 3.99 15.70 8.15
N THR A 131 2.83 15.63 8.79
CA THR A 131 2.47 14.51 9.68
C THR A 131 2.45 13.17 8.94
N VAL A 132 1.93 13.14 7.71
CA VAL A 132 1.94 11.93 6.88
C VAL A 132 3.37 11.53 6.51
N TYR A 133 4.23 12.47 6.12
CA TYR A 133 5.64 12.20 5.83
C TYR A 133 6.39 11.66 7.05
N GLU A 134 6.19 12.27 8.23
CA GLU A 134 6.78 11.81 9.48
C GLU A 134 6.31 10.39 9.83
N THR A 135 5.02 10.09 9.64
CA THR A 135 4.47 8.75 9.88
C THR A 135 5.05 7.72 8.90
N LEU A 136 5.17 8.05 7.62
CA LEU A 136 5.79 7.17 6.62
C LEU A 136 7.27 6.93 6.92
N GLU A 137 8.00 7.96 7.36
CA GLU A 137 9.40 7.80 7.80
C GLU A 137 9.52 6.94 9.08
N GLU A 138 8.53 6.97 9.96
CA GLU A 138 8.48 6.13 11.17
C GLU A 138 8.04 4.69 10.87
N GLU A 139 7.12 4.49 9.93
CA GLU A 139 6.75 3.18 9.38
C GLU A 139 7.92 2.55 8.61
N ASP A 140 8.65 3.34 7.81
CA ASP A 140 9.92 2.94 7.20
C ASP A 140 11.04 2.71 8.22
N LYS A 141 10.91 3.17 9.47
CA LYS A 141 11.85 2.81 10.55
C LYS A 141 11.40 1.58 11.34
N SER A 142 10.11 1.26 11.35
CA SER A 142 9.54 0.14 12.12
C SER A 142 9.29 -1.13 11.30
N ASN A 143 9.26 -1.05 9.97
CA ASN A 143 9.16 -2.20 9.05
C ASN A 143 10.51 -2.72 8.54
N PHE A 144 11.63 -2.11 8.91
CA PHE A 144 12.95 -2.71 8.67
C PHE A 144 13.30 -3.59 9.86
N ASP A 145 12.83 -4.84 9.82
CA ASP A 145 13.50 -5.91 10.56
C ASP A 145 15.01 -5.79 10.29
N GLU A 146 15.82 -5.72 11.36
CA GLU A 146 17.27 -5.44 11.39
C GLU A 146 18.16 -6.40 10.57
N ASN A 147 17.60 -7.22 9.68
CA ASN A 147 18.29 -8.26 8.91
C ASN A 147 18.02 -8.25 7.39
N PHE A 148 17.45 -7.19 6.80
CA PHE A 148 17.47 -7.04 5.35
C PHE A 148 18.89 -6.73 4.85
N ILE A 149 19.62 -7.80 4.51
CA ILE A 149 20.88 -7.70 3.80
C ILE A 149 20.53 -7.38 2.35
N ASN A 150 20.77 -6.15 1.90
CA ASN A 150 20.78 -5.82 0.48
C ASN A 150 21.77 -6.75 -0.24
N ARG A 151 21.26 -7.56 -1.17
CA ARG A 151 22.02 -8.57 -1.93
C ARG A 151 21.71 -8.42 -3.41
N SER A 152 22.74 -8.43 -4.24
CA SER A 152 22.56 -8.56 -5.68
C SER A 152 22.21 -10.02 -6.00
N ALA A 153 21.34 -10.26 -6.99
CA ALA A 153 21.04 -11.59 -7.47
C ALA A 153 21.79 -11.86 -8.78
N ILE A 154 22.42 -13.02 -8.89
CA ILE A 154 22.94 -13.54 -10.15
C ILE A 154 22.12 -14.75 -10.57
N VAL A 155 21.90 -14.85 -11.86
CA VAL A 155 21.09 -15.91 -12.48
C VAL A 155 22.04 -16.76 -13.31
N ILE A 156 22.21 -18.03 -12.92
CA ILE A 156 23.12 -18.97 -13.55
C ILE A 156 22.31 -19.95 -14.39
N LYS A 157 22.58 -19.96 -15.69
CA LYS A 157 22.00 -20.87 -16.66
C LYS A 157 23.03 -21.94 -17.04
N PRO A 158 22.73 -23.24 -16.87
CA PRO A 158 23.61 -24.30 -17.33
C PRO A 158 23.72 -24.32 -18.85
N LEU A 159 24.92 -24.60 -19.36
CA LEU A 159 25.15 -24.78 -20.80
C LEU A 159 24.91 -26.24 -21.20
N HIS A 160 24.60 -26.46 -22.48
CA HIS A 160 24.34 -27.80 -23.04
C HIS A 160 25.38 -28.87 -22.65
N PRO A 161 26.70 -28.63 -22.67
CA PRO A 161 27.67 -29.65 -22.27
C PRO A 161 27.51 -30.15 -20.83
N PHE A 162 27.04 -29.29 -19.92
CA PHE A 162 26.76 -29.68 -18.53
C PHE A 162 25.45 -30.48 -18.45
N ILE A 163 24.42 -30.04 -19.17
CA ILE A 163 23.14 -30.75 -19.25
C ILE A 163 23.36 -32.17 -19.81
N ASP A 164 24.11 -32.29 -20.91
CA ASP A 164 24.47 -33.58 -21.53
C ASP A 164 25.27 -34.48 -20.58
N LEU A 165 26.10 -33.89 -19.70
CA LEU A 165 26.84 -34.64 -18.69
C LEU A 165 25.89 -35.18 -17.60
N CYS A 166 24.99 -34.35 -17.07
CA CYS A 166 24.06 -34.74 -16.03
C CYS A 166 23.05 -35.79 -16.52
N LEU A 167 22.51 -35.62 -17.73
CA LEU A 167 21.57 -36.57 -18.35
C LEU A 167 22.17 -37.96 -18.60
N LYS A 168 23.49 -38.09 -18.73
CA LYS A 168 24.13 -39.42 -18.81
C LYS A 168 23.96 -40.23 -17.52
N PHE A 169 23.84 -39.56 -16.39
CA PHE A 169 23.69 -40.21 -15.09
C PHE A 169 22.23 -40.34 -14.69
N ASN A 170 21.41 -39.30 -14.93
CA ASN A 170 19.99 -39.29 -14.61
C ASN A 170 19.17 -38.70 -15.78
N PRO A 171 18.75 -39.53 -16.76
CA PRO A 171 18.01 -39.06 -17.93
C PRO A 171 16.61 -38.49 -17.62
N GLU A 172 16.00 -38.94 -16.52
CA GLU A 172 14.63 -38.58 -16.13
C GLU A 172 14.54 -37.14 -15.57
N ASP A 173 15.66 -36.53 -15.21
CA ASP A 173 15.72 -35.25 -14.48
C ASP A 173 15.93 -34.04 -15.42
N GLN A 174 15.69 -34.20 -16.73
CA GLN A 174 15.97 -33.18 -17.75
C GLN A 174 15.37 -31.81 -17.42
N GLN A 175 14.12 -31.78 -16.98
CA GLN A 175 13.42 -30.53 -16.67
C GLN A 175 14.04 -29.77 -15.50
N ASP A 176 14.63 -30.48 -14.54
CA ASP A 176 15.25 -29.88 -13.36
C ASP A 176 16.71 -29.50 -13.60
N ILE A 177 17.42 -30.23 -14.47
CA ILE A 177 18.78 -29.89 -14.91
C ILE A 177 18.79 -28.63 -15.79
N GLU A 178 17.75 -28.42 -16.60
CA GLU A 178 17.62 -27.26 -17.48
C GLU A 178 17.17 -25.98 -16.73
N GLN A 179 16.74 -26.10 -15.47
CA GLN A 179 16.29 -24.96 -14.68
C GLN A 179 17.44 -24.00 -14.38
N THR A 180 17.09 -22.71 -14.42
CA THR A 180 18.00 -21.63 -14.09
C THR A 180 18.02 -21.43 -12.58
N LYS A 181 19.20 -21.30 -11.98
CA LYS A 181 19.35 -21.11 -10.53
C LYS A 181 19.76 -19.69 -10.20
N THR A 182 19.14 -19.15 -9.15
CA THR A 182 19.40 -17.79 -8.67
C THR A 182 20.23 -17.84 -7.40
N TYR A 183 21.36 -17.13 -7.39
CA TYR A 183 22.22 -17.00 -6.22
C TYR A 183 22.23 -15.56 -5.73
N LEU A 184 22.08 -15.39 -4.41
CA LEU A 184 22.18 -14.09 -3.76
C LEU A 184 23.64 -13.82 -3.35
N ILE A 185 24.18 -12.71 -3.82
CA ILE A 185 25.56 -12.27 -3.59
C ILE A 185 25.60 -10.92 -2.88
N SER A 186 26.73 -10.59 -2.27
CA SER A 186 26.90 -9.30 -1.59
C SER A 186 27.09 -8.17 -2.60
N GLU A 187 26.45 -7.02 -2.37
CA GLU A 187 26.63 -5.80 -3.17
C GLU A 187 28.07 -5.24 -3.15
N LYS A 188 28.89 -5.67 -2.18
CA LYS A 188 30.30 -5.28 -2.10
C LYS A 188 31.15 -5.87 -3.23
N ILE A 189 30.60 -6.80 -4.02
CA ILE A 189 31.27 -7.40 -5.16
C ILE A 189 31.12 -6.45 -6.35
N VAL A 190 32.19 -5.74 -6.66
CA VAL A 190 32.23 -4.79 -7.78
C VAL A 190 32.41 -5.50 -9.12
N ASP A 191 33.27 -6.53 -9.17
CA ASP A 191 33.52 -7.35 -10.35
C ASP A 191 32.91 -8.74 -10.17
N ILE A 192 31.74 -8.94 -10.79
CA ILE A 192 30.99 -10.19 -10.74
C ILE A 192 31.73 -11.29 -11.50
N ASP A 193 32.41 -10.98 -12.61
CA ASP A 193 33.09 -11.95 -13.46
C ASP A 193 34.34 -12.52 -12.78
N GLU A 194 35.14 -11.68 -12.13
CA GLU A 194 36.29 -12.11 -11.34
C GLU A 194 35.84 -12.96 -10.13
N TRP A 195 34.77 -12.52 -9.45
CA TRP A 195 34.19 -13.26 -8.33
C TRP A 195 33.67 -14.63 -8.77
N LEU A 196 32.95 -14.70 -9.90
CA LEU A 196 32.44 -15.95 -10.46
C LEU A 196 33.58 -16.90 -10.81
N LYS A 197 34.67 -16.42 -11.43
CA LYS A 197 35.85 -17.25 -11.72
C LYS A 197 36.45 -17.84 -10.44
N LYS A 198 36.53 -17.05 -9.36
CA LYS A 198 37.06 -17.50 -8.06
C LYS A 198 36.12 -18.45 -7.33
N LYS A 199 34.81 -18.36 -7.58
CA LYS A 199 33.78 -19.18 -6.93
C LYS A 199 33.22 -20.30 -7.81
N PHE A 200 33.73 -20.43 -9.04
CA PHE A 200 33.26 -21.39 -10.02
C PHE A 200 33.19 -22.81 -9.45
N ASP A 201 34.28 -23.32 -8.88
CA ASP A 201 34.31 -24.68 -8.32
C ASP A 201 33.25 -24.91 -7.24
N LYS A 202 33.00 -23.90 -6.40
CA LYS A 202 32.02 -23.97 -5.32
C LYS A 202 30.58 -23.97 -5.87
N ILE A 203 30.29 -23.08 -6.80
CA ILE A 203 28.98 -23.00 -7.46
C ILE A 203 28.73 -24.29 -8.23
N PHE A 204 29.71 -24.75 -9.01
CA PHE A 204 29.64 -25.99 -9.77
C PHE A 204 29.41 -27.21 -8.86
N THR A 205 30.05 -27.24 -7.69
CA THR A 205 29.80 -28.31 -6.69
C THR A 205 28.38 -28.25 -6.16
N PHE A 206 27.83 -27.07 -5.85
CA PHE A 206 26.42 -26.95 -5.43
C PHE A 206 25.43 -27.37 -6.51
N GLU A 207 25.74 -27.04 -7.77
CA GLU A 207 24.94 -27.49 -8.91
C GLU A 207 24.93 -29.01 -9.02
N LEU A 208 26.04 -29.68 -8.69
CA LEU A 208 26.19 -31.13 -8.72
C LEU A 208 25.69 -31.84 -7.46
N ASP A 209 25.82 -31.24 -6.28
CA ASP A 209 25.51 -31.88 -4.98
C ASP A 209 24.04 -32.29 -4.88
N LEU A 210 23.13 -31.55 -5.51
CA LEU A 210 21.71 -31.90 -5.60
C LEU A 210 21.45 -33.22 -6.37
N TRP A 211 22.43 -33.67 -7.16
CA TRP A 211 22.35 -34.87 -8.00
C TRP A 211 23.21 -36.03 -7.48
N ILE A 212 24.05 -35.81 -6.46
CA ILE A 212 24.94 -36.82 -5.88
C ILE A 212 24.37 -37.30 -4.53
N ASP A 213 23.10 -37.74 -4.50
CA ASP A 213 22.54 -38.34 -3.28
C ASP A 213 22.77 -39.87 -3.18
N ASN A 214 23.51 -40.44 -4.14
CA ASN A 214 24.03 -41.79 -4.00
C ASN A 214 25.52 -41.73 -3.64
N LYS A 215 25.84 -42.03 -2.38
CA LYS A 215 27.18 -42.26 -1.80
C LYS A 215 28.00 -43.39 -2.46
N LYS A 216 27.85 -43.64 -3.76
CA LYS A 216 28.70 -44.50 -4.57
C LYS A 216 28.95 -43.86 -5.93
N ARG A 217 30.23 -43.49 -6.12
CA ARG A 217 30.94 -43.23 -7.41
C ARG A 217 31.05 -41.78 -7.89
N VAL A 218 31.92 -41.00 -7.25
CA VAL A 218 33.00 -40.30 -7.98
C VAL A 218 34.30 -40.38 -7.16
N ALA A 219 34.62 -41.59 -6.68
CA ALA A 219 35.97 -41.93 -6.25
C ALA A 219 36.57 -42.83 -7.33
N THR A 220 36.92 -42.27 -8.49
CA THR A 220 38.12 -42.65 -9.27
C THR A 220 38.22 -41.89 -10.59
N LYS A 221 39.31 -41.12 -10.70
CA LYS A 221 40.07 -40.76 -11.91
C LYS A 221 39.37 -39.87 -12.95
N THR A 222 39.61 -38.57 -12.83
CA THR A 222 40.16 -37.80 -13.95
C THR A 222 41.21 -36.83 -13.39
N LYS A 223 42.49 -37.13 -13.67
CA LYS A 223 43.59 -36.16 -13.51
C LYS A 223 43.42 -35.13 -14.62
N PHE A 224 43.50 -33.84 -14.28
CA PHE A 224 43.93 -32.81 -15.23
C PHE A 224 45.43 -32.99 -15.54
#